data_AF-C1PGY8-F1
#
_entry.id   AF-C1PGY8-F1
#
_cell.length_a   1.000
_cell.length_b   1.000
_cell.length_c   1.000
_cell.angle_alpha   90.00
_cell.angle_beta   90.00
_cell.angle_gamma   90.00
#
_symmetry.space_group_name_H-M   'P 1'
#
loop_
_entity.id
_entity.type
_entity.pdbx_description
1 polymer ?
#
loop_
_entity_poly.entity_id
_entity_poly.type
_entity_poly.pdbx_seq_one_letter_code
_entity_poly.pdbx_strand_id
1 'polypeptide(L)'
;MRPTAMALRALLISVYSGITLPELPRAGAVSAPLPALLTEGQKSLLMQLGWIIAEDTLIRLDIAATLYADSVSLISRGSRQIPVFFASRLGVKKNALPGILRGLGLHVQKPQILPDTHAGPPAPFLIIPRKTVKNRTHSKKRTGKAQPEKHNHNSPFAVLATLRQRLQP
;
A
#
# COMPACT_ATOMS: atom_id res chain seq x y z
N MET A 1 -11.41 -9.62 -10.08
CA MET A 1 -12.69 -10.29 -9.74
C MET A 1 -13.67 -10.24 -10.93
N ARG A 2 -14.45 -11.31 -11.23
CA ARG A 2 -15.48 -11.28 -12.29
C ARG A 2 -16.72 -10.51 -11.80
N PRO A 3 -17.40 -9.71 -12.64
CA PRO A 3 -18.53 -8.87 -12.20
C PRO A 3 -19.69 -9.64 -11.57
N THR A 4 -19.98 -10.83 -12.10
CA THR A 4 -21.03 -11.74 -11.59
C THR A 4 -20.73 -12.25 -10.19
N ALA A 5 -19.46 -12.53 -9.89
CA ALA A 5 -19.03 -12.97 -8.57
C ALA A 5 -19.17 -11.87 -7.51
N MET A 6 -18.98 -10.60 -7.88
CA MET A 6 -19.19 -9.47 -6.98
C MET A 6 -20.68 -9.29 -6.62
N ALA A 7 -21.58 -9.41 -7.60
CA ALA A 7 -23.02 -9.28 -7.35
C ALA A 7 -23.54 -10.37 -6.40
N LEU A 8 -23.11 -11.62 -6.59
CA LEU A 8 -23.47 -12.71 -5.67
C LEU A 8 -22.90 -12.47 -4.28
N ARG A 9 -21.62 -12.09 -4.18
CA ARG A 9 -20.98 -11.80 -2.89
C ARG A 9 -21.66 -10.65 -2.15
N ALA A 10 -22.09 -9.63 -2.88
CA ALA A 10 -22.91 -8.54 -2.34
C ALA A 10 -24.21 -9.07 -1.73
N LEU A 11 -24.97 -9.87 -2.47
CA LEU A 11 -26.20 -10.46 -1.93
C LEU A 11 -25.94 -11.27 -0.65
N LEU A 12 -24.94 -12.15 -0.66
CA LEU A 12 -24.60 -12.95 0.54
C LEU A 12 -24.20 -12.08 1.72
N ILE A 13 -23.38 -11.04 1.50
CA ILE A 13 -22.94 -10.14 2.55
C ILE A 13 -24.12 -9.32 3.11
N SER A 14 -25.05 -8.88 2.27
CA SER A 14 -26.25 -8.17 2.74
C SER A 14 -27.15 -9.05 3.62
N VAL A 15 -27.35 -10.31 3.21
CA VAL A 15 -28.14 -11.28 4.00
C VAL A 15 -27.44 -11.59 5.31
N TYR A 16 -26.11 -11.75 5.31
CA TYR A 16 -25.34 -12.04 6.51
C TYR A 16 -25.31 -10.88 7.52
N SER A 17 -25.13 -9.65 7.02
CA SER A 17 -24.99 -8.45 7.87
C SER A 17 -26.31 -7.82 8.27
N GLY A 18 -27.43 -8.20 7.63
CA GLY A 18 -28.74 -7.57 7.84
C GLY A 18 -28.80 -6.11 7.38
N ILE A 19 -27.80 -5.63 6.63
CA ILE A 19 -27.70 -4.25 6.17
C ILE A 19 -28.01 -4.21 4.68
N THR A 20 -28.85 -3.26 4.27
CA THR A 20 -29.13 -2.98 2.86
C THR A 20 -27.89 -2.37 2.20
N LEU A 21 -27.35 -3.08 1.21
CA LEU A 21 -26.23 -2.60 0.43
C LEU A 21 -26.62 -1.37 -0.40
N PRO A 22 -25.72 -0.38 -0.50
CA PRO A 22 -25.90 0.72 -1.44
C PRO A 22 -25.82 0.18 -2.88
N GLU A 23 -26.37 0.95 -3.83
CA GLU A 23 -26.30 0.61 -5.25
C GLU A 23 -24.84 0.42 -5.67
N LEU A 24 -24.54 -0.77 -6.21
CA LEU A 24 -23.19 -1.11 -6.61
C LEU A 24 -22.83 -0.40 -7.92
N PRO A 25 -21.55 0.00 -8.07
CA PRO A 25 -21.05 0.46 -9.36
C PRO A 25 -21.32 -0.57 -10.46
N ARG A 26 -21.58 -0.08 -11.68
CA ARG A 26 -21.84 -0.90 -12.88
C ARG A 26 -20.84 -2.06 -12.98
N ALA A 27 -21.33 -3.23 -13.37
CA ALA A 27 -20.51 -4.40 -13.67
C ALA A 27 -19.34 -4.03 -14.60
N GLY A 28 -18.11 -4.14 -14.09
CA GLY A 28 -16.86 -3.79 -14.81
C GLY A 28 -16.30 -2.40 -14.51
N ALA A 29 -16.99 -1.56 -13.73
CA ALA A 29 -16.49 -0.27 -13.30
C ALA A 29 -15.18 -0.41 -12.49
N VAL A 30 -14.26 0.52 -12.74
CA VAL A 30 -12.98 0.62 -12.04
C VAL A 30 -13.08 1.63 -10.91
N SER A 31 -13.78 2.73 -11.18
CA SER A 31 -14.09 3.78 -10.24
C SER A 31 -15.57 4.16 -10.31
N ALA A 32 -16.07 4.71 -9.22
CA ALA A 32 -17.38 5.34 -9.14
C ALA A 32 -17.33 6.52 -8.17
N PRO A 33 -18.18 7.54 -8.33
CA PRO A 33 -18.34 8.58 -7.31
C PRO A 33 -18.84 7.94 -6.01
N LEU A 34 -18.39 8.46 -4.87
CA LEU A 34 -18.89 8.02 -3.57
C LEU A 34 -20.30 8.60 -3.35
N PRO A 35 -21.32 7.78 -3.02
CA PRO A 35 -22.62 8.30 -2.65
C PRO A 35 -22.54 9.13 -1.36
N ALA A 36 -23.14 10.33 -1.35
CA ALA A 36 -23.03 11.29 -0.26
C ALA A 36 -23.65 10.81 1.08
N LEU A 37 -24.63 9.91 1.03
CA LEU A 37 -25.37 9.40 2.19
C LEU A 37 -25.01 7.94 2.53
N LEU A 38 -23.72 7.63 2.68
CA LEU A 38 -23.29 6.30 3.13
C LEU A 38 -23.12 6.26 4.65
N THR A 39 -23.85 5.36 5.30
CA THR A 39 -23.64 4.98 6.70
C THR A 39 -22.31 4.23 6.86
N GLU A 40 -21.66 4.33 8.02
CA GLU A 40 -20.40 3.62 8.31
C GLU A 40 -20.50 2.09 8.07
N GLY A 41 -21.64 1.49 8.42
CA GLY A 41 -21.92 0.08 8.12
C GLY A 41 -21.92 -0.24 6.63
N GLN A 42 -22.40 0.68 5.78
CA GLN A 42 -22.38 0.48 4.32
C GLN A 42 -20.97 0.63 3.75
N LYS A 43 -20.17 1.55 4.30
CA LYS A 43 -18.76 1.74 3.92
C LYS A 43 -17.95 0.47 4.19
N SER A 44 -18.14 -0.16 5.36
CA SER A 44 -17.41 -1.39 5.70
C SER A 44 -17.79 -2.55 4.77
N LEU A 45 -19.05 -2.67 4.38
CA LEU A 45 -19.49 -3.68 3.41
C LEU A 45 -18.89 -3.44 2.02
N LEU A 46 -18.81 -2.18 1.57
CA LEU A 46 -18.12 -1.84 0.32
C LEU A 46 -16.64 -2.25 0.36
N MET A 47 -15.95 -2.04 1.48
CA MET A 47 -14.58 -2.51 1.68
C MET A 47 -14.48 -4.03 1.64
N GLN A 48 -15.40 -4.75 2.29
CA GLN A 48 -15.46 -6.22 2.25
C GLN A 48 -15.73 -6.76 0.84
N LEU A 49 -16.46 -5.99 0.02
CA LEU A 49 -16.69 -6.32 -1.39
C LEU A 49 -15.46 -6.07 -2.28
N GLY A 50 -14.45 -5.36 -1.79
CA GLY A 50 -13.24 -5.04 -2.55
C GLY A 50 -13.29 -3.68 -3.23
N TRP A 51 -14.00 -2.71 -2.64
CA TRP A 51 -13.92 -1.30 -3.01
C TRP A 51 -13.13 -0.51 -1.96
N ILE A 52 -12.19 0.31 -2.42
CA ILE A 52 -11.46 1.27 -1.60
C ILE A 52 -12.13 2.64 -1.75
N ILE A 53 -12.32 3.32 -0.63
CA ILE A 53 -12.78 4.71 -0.60
C ILE A 53 -11.54 5.61 -0.61
N ALA A 54 -11.40 6.45 -1.64
CA ALA A 54 -10.32 7.41 -1.79
C ALA A 54 -10.89 8.81 -2.07
N GLU A 55 -10.80 9.69 -1.07
CA GLU A 55 -11.53 10.97 -1.01
C GLU A 55 -13.03 10.77 -1.35
N ASP A 56 -13.48 11.26 -2.50
CA ASP A 56 -14.89 11.21 -2.94
C ASP A 56 -15.13 10.15 -4.05
N THR A 57 -14.24 9.15 -4.13
CA THR A 57 -14.32 8.10 -5.15
C THR A 57 -14.14 6.72 -4.58
N LEU A 58 -14.96 5.79 -5.07
CA LEU A 58 -14.80 4.35 -4.89
C LEU A 58 -13.88 3.82 -5.98
N ILE A 59 -12.89 3.00 -5.61
CA ILE A 59 -11.92 2.41 -6.53
C ILE A 59 -11.84 0.92 -6.28
N ARG A 60 -11.81 0.13 -7.34
CA ARG A 60 -11.72 -1.32 -7.23
C ARG A 60 -10.35 -1.73 -6.65
N LEU A 61 -10.36 -2.56 -5.60
CA LEU A 61 -9.19 -3.03 -4.86
C LEU A 61 -8.09 -3.58 -5.78
N ASP A 62 -8.45 -4.47 -6.72
CA ASP A 62 -7.49 -5.08 -7.64
C ASP A 62 -6.68 -4.01 -8.41
N ILE A 63 -7.36 -2.96 -8.88
CA ILE A 63 -6.75 -1.91 -9.70
C ILE A 63 -5.99 -0.92 -8.81
N ALA A 64 -6.52 -0.60 -7.64
CA ALA A 64 -5.82 0.19 -6.65
C ALA A 64 -4.51 -0.48 -6.22
N ALA A 65 -4.50 -1.80 -6.00
CA ALA A 65 -3.30 -2.55 -5.65
C ALA A 65 -2.26 -2.54 -6.77
N THR A 66 -2.68 -2.77 -8.03
CA THR A 66 -1.77 -2.66 -9.18
C THR A 66 -1.21 -1.26 -9.34
N LEU A 67 -2.05 -0.22 -9.24
CA LEU A 67 -1.60 1.18 -9.33
C LEU A 67 -0.65 1.56 -8.20
N TYR A 68 -0.91 1.08 -6.98
CA TYR A 68 -0.01 1.29 -5.87
C TYR A 68 1.34 0.62 -6.13
N ALA A 69 1.37 -0.64 -6.56
CA ALA A 69 2.61 -1.34 -6.91
C ALA A 69 3.38 -0.64 -8.05
N ASP A 70 2.69 -0.24 -9.12
CA ASP A 70 3.26 0.52 -10.23
C ASP A 70 3.87 1.84 -9.74
N SER A 71 3.15 2.57 -8.88
CA SER A 71 3.63 3.84 -8.33
C SER A 71 4.84 3.67 -7.41
N VAL A 72 4.87 2.63 -6.57
CA VAL A 72 6.01 2.30 -5.70
C VAL A 72 7.24 1.94 -6.55
N SER A 73 7.05 1.17 -7.62
CA SER A 73 8.11 0.87 -8.58
C SER A 73 8.65 2.14 -9.25
N LEU A 74 7.76 3.04 -9.67
CA LEU A 74 8.13 4.32 -10.30
C LEU A 74 8.92 5.23 -9.35
N ILE A 75 8.51 5.36 -8.09
CA ILE A 75 9.15 6.25 -7.11
C ILE A 75 10.37 5.63 -6.41
N SER A 76 10.68 4.35 -6.67
CA SER A 76 11.83 3.66 -6.07
C SER A 76 13.17 4.36 -6.31
N ARG A 77 13.31 5.07 -7.43
CA ARG A 77 14.52 5.79 -7.84
C ARG A 77 14.51 7.29 -7.51
N GLY A 78 13.43 7.81 -6.93
CA GLY A 78 13.28 9.22 -6.61
C GLY A 78 11.87 9.75 -6.86
N SER A 79 11.65 11.02 -6.53
CA SER A 79 10.39 11.71 -6.82
C SER A 79 10.15 11.78 -8.32
N ARG A 80 8.94 11.44 -8.77
CA ARG A 80 8.55 11.49 -10.20
C ARG A 80 7.26 12.26 -10.39
N GLN A 81 7.10 12.86 -11.55
CA GLN A 81 5.84 13.46 -11.96
C GLN A 81 4.72 12.42 -12.02
N ILE A 82 3.50 12.82 -11.65
CA ILE A 82 2.32 11.95 -11.78
C ILE A 82 2.13 11.59 -13.27
N PRO A 83 2.13 10.29 -13.64
CA PRO A 83 1.90 9.89 -15.01
C PRO A 83 0.48 10.22 -15.49
N VAL A 84 0.38 10.75 -16.72
CA VAL A 84 -0.90 11.19 -17.31
C VAL A 84 -1.91 10.04 -17.47
N PHE A 85 -1.42 8.82 -17.68
CA PHE A 85 -2.25 7.64 -17.90
C PHE A 85 -2.98 7.15 -16.62
N PHE A 86 -2.60 7.62 -15.42
CA PHE A 86 -3.29 7.24 -14.18
C PHE A 86 -4.73 7.73 -14.14
N ALA A 87 -4.98 8.97 -14.59
CA ALA A 87 -6.33 9.52 -14.68
C ALA A 87 -7.22 8.70 -15.64
N SER A 88 -6.65 8.32 -16.80
CA SER A 88 -7.33 7.50 -17.81
C SER A 88 -7.65 6.09 -17.29
N ARG A 89 -6.67 5.40 -16.67
CA ARG A 89 -6.88 4.07 -16.08
C ARG A 89 -7.94 4.05 -14.99
N LEU A 90 -7.99 5.10 -14.18
CA LEU A 90 -8.98 5.24 -13.12
C LEU A 90 -10.32 5.79 -13.61
N GLY A 91 -10.42 6.31 -14.84
CA GLY A 91 -11.65 6.96 -15.32
C GLY A 91 -12.02 8.23 -14.53
N VAL A 92 -11.05 8.91 -13.93
CA VAL A 92 -11.26 10.09 -13.07
C VAL A 92 -10.68 11.36 -13.68
N LYS A 93 -11.21 12.52 -13.26
CA LYS A 93 -10.69 13.83 -13.68
C LYS A 93 -9.27 14.03 -13.17
N LYS A 94 -8.39 14.63 -13.99
CA LYS A 94 -6.99 14.92 -13.62
C LYS A 94 -6.85 15.71 -12.32
N ASN A 95 -7.81 16.60 -12.04
CA ASN A 95 -7.79 17.44 -10.84
C ASN A 95 -8.07 16.66 -9.54
N ALA A 96 -8.81 15.55 -9.61
CA ALA A 96 -9.10 14.69 -8.46
C ALA A 96 -7.97 13.71 -8.15
N LEU A 97 -7.07 13.48 -9.11
CA LEU A 97 -6.02 12.46 -9.02
C LEU A 97 -5.08 12.65 -7.82
N PRO A 98 -4.58 13.87 -7.48
CA PRO A 98 -3.73 14.05 -6.30
C PRO A 98 -4.42 13.64 -5.00
N GLY A 99 -5.74 13.89 -4.89
CA GLY A 99 -6.53 13.53 -3.72
C GLY A 99 -6.73 12.02 -3.60
N ILE A 100 -7.06 11.39 -4.72
CA ILE A 100 -7.19 9.93 -4.81
C ILE A 100 -5.89 9.23 -4.45
N LEU A 101 -4.75 9.66 -4.99
CA LEU A 101 -3.45 9.06 -4.70
C LEU A 101 -3.08 9.20 -3.21
N ARG A 102 -3.44 10.32 -2.57
CA ARG A 102 -3.30 10.48 -1.11
C ARG A 102 -4.21 9.51 -0.35
N GLY A 103 -5.45 9.34 -0.78
CA GLY A 103 -6.38 8.36 -0.21
C GLY A 103 -5.88 6.91 -0.33
N LEU A 104 -5.12 6.61 -1.39
CA LEU A 104 -4.43 5.32 -1.57
C LEU A 104 -3.14 5.19 -0.74
N GLY A 105 -2.75 6.22 0.02
CA GLY A 105 -1.56 6.21 0.89
C GLY A 105 -0.27 6.67 0.20
N LEU A 106 -0.33 7.26 -0.99
CA LEU A 106 0.83 7.82 -1.67
C LEU A 106 1.06 9.29 -1.27
N HIS A 107 2.33 9.67 -1.12
CA HIS A 107 2.69 11.05 -0.86
C HIS A 107 2.77 11.85 -2.17
N VAL A 108 1.91 12.86 -2.29
CA VAL A 108 1.85 13.73 -3.47
C VAL A 108 2.24 15.16 -3.09
N GLN A 109 3.26 15.71 -3.75
CA GLN A 109 3.67 17.10 -3.65
C GLN A 109 2.85 17.97 -4.61
N LYS A 110 2.36 19.09 -4.11
CA LYS A 110 1.69 20.10 -4.92
C LYS A 110 2.72 20.88 -5.76
N PRO A 111 2.29 21.47 -6.90
CA PRO A 111 3.09 22.40 -7.67
C PRO A 111 3.63 23.51 -6.77
N GLN A 112 4.93 23.71 -6.83
CA GLN A 112 5.56 24.85 -6.17
C GLN A 112 5.71 25.95 -7.23
N ILE A 113 5.12 27.11 -6.94
CA ILE A 113 5.32 28.32 -7.72
C ILE A 113 6.72 28.82 -7.38
N LEU A 114 7.54 29.06 -8.41
CA LEU A 114 8.87 29.62 -8.22
C LEU A 114 8.73 31.08 -7.76
N PRO A 115 9.57 31.55 -6.82
CA PRO A 115 9.64 32.97 -6.49
C PRO A 115 10.11 33.77 -7.71
N ASP A 116 9.70 35.04 -7.80
CA ASP A 116 9.98 35.95 -8.94
C ASP A 116 11.48 36.12 -9.26
N THR A 117 12.36 35.71 -8.34
CA THR A 117 13.82 35.68 -8.51
C THR A 117 14.31 34.55 -9.42
N HIS A 118 13.46 33.59 -9.79
CA HIS A 118 13.83 32.44 -10.59
C HIS A 118 12.92 32.29 -11.80
N ALA A 119 13.49 32.33 -12.99
CA ALA A 119 12.79 32.06 -14.23
C ALA A 119 12.69 30.54 -14.45
N GLY A 120 11.48 30.02 -14.56
CA GLY A 120 11.22 28.63 -14.89
C GLY A 120 9.73 28.30 -14.85
N PRO A 121 9.30 27.21 -15.53
CA PRO A 121 7.93 26.75 -15.42
C PRO A 121 7.65 26.25 -13.98
N PRO A 122 6.40 26.38 -13.49
CA PRO A 122 6.04 25.89 -12.17
C PRO A 122 6.29 24.38 -12.06
N ALA A 123 6.75 23.93 -10.90
CA ALA A 123 7.03 22.51 -10.69
C ALA A 123 5.74 21.68 -10.86
N PRO A 124 5.77 20.53 -11.55
CA PRO A 124 4.57 19.71 -11.73
C PRO A 124 4.20 18.98 -10.43
N PHE A 125 3.02 18.36 -10.39
CA PHE A 125 2.67 17.44 -9.30
C PHE A 125 3.63 16.24 -9.26
N LEU A 126 4.26 16.01 -8.11
CA LEU A 126 5.22 14.92 -7.91
C LEU A 126 4.67 13.87 -6.95
N ILE A 127 4.92 12.59 -7.24
CA ILE A 127 4.79 11.48 -6.29
C ILE A 127 6.14 11.30 -5.62
N ILE A 128 6.16 11.38 -4.30
CA ILE A 128 7.38 11.28 -3.49
C ILE A 128 7.45 9.87 -2.87
N PRO A 129 8.61 9.19 -2.92
CA PRO A 129 8.80 7.98 -2.14
C PRO A 129 8.65 8.29 -0.65
N ARG A 130 7.88 7.48 0.07
CA ARG A 130 7.87 7.56 1.52
C ARG A 130 9.29 7.31 1.99
N LYS A 131 9.86 8.26 2.75
CA LYS A 131 11.17 8.05 3.38
C LYS A 131 11.02 6.83 4.26
N THR A 132 11.50 5.68 3.81
CA THR A 132 11.72 4.56 4.71
C THR A 132 12.69 5.11 5.74
N VAL A 133 12.25 5.15 6.99
CA VAL A 133 13.18 5.28 8.10
C VAL A 133 14.07 4.07 7.92
N LYS A 134 15.20 4.25 7.23
CA LYS A 134 16.28 3.30 7.28
C LYS A 134 16.61 3.30 8.76
N ASN A 135 16.04 2.34 9.48
CA ASN A 135 16.65 1.81 10.66
C ASN A 135 18.00 1.38 10.14
N ARG A 136 18.97 2.31 10.20
CA ARG A 136 20.37 2.03 10.24
C ARG A 136 20.52 1.25 11.53
N THR A 137 20.07 -0.01 11.51
CA THR A 137 20.69 -1.02 12.32
C THR A 137 22.14 -0.87 11.94
N HIS A 138 22.90 -0.28 12.86
CA HIS A 138 24.34 -0.30 12.78
C HIS A 138 24.69 -1.77 12.56
N SER A 139 24.93 -2.11 11.30
CA SER A 139 25.70 -3.29 10.94
C SER A 139 27.06 -2.99 11.53
N LYS A 140 27.21 -3.27 12.83
CA LYS A 140 28.51 -3.46 13.45
C LYS A 140 29.14 -4.52 12.56
N LYS A 141 30.12 -4.09 11.77
CA LYS A 141 31.02 -4.98 11.06
C LYS A 141 31.40 -6.08 12.05
N ARG A 142 30.87 -7.30 11.86
CA ARG A 142 31.38 -8.49 12.55
C ARG A 142 32.70 -8.85 11.89
N THR A 143 33.70 -8.00 12.09
CA THR A 143 35.11 -8.39 12.00
C THR A 143 35.45 -8.98 13.36
N GLY A 144 35.09 -10.24 13.55
CA GLY A 144 35.33 -10.98 14.77
C GLY A 144 34.91 -12.41 14.51
N LYS A 145 35.90 -13.28 14.38
CA LYS A 145 35.75 -14.74 14.32
C LYS A 145 34.63 -15.16 15.27
N ALA A 146 33.72 -16.03 14.81
CA ALA A 146 32.72 -16.64 15.66
C ALA A 146 33.43 -17.28 16.86
N GLN A 147 33.37 -16.62 18.02
CA GLN A 147 33.76 -17.27 19.26
C GLN A 147 32.74 -18.40 19.48
N PRO A 148 33.18 -19.64 19.69
CA PRO A 148 32.26 -20.71 20.05
C PRO A 148 31.55 -20.29 21.34
N GLU A 149 30.22 -20.39 21.32
CA GLU A 149 29.39 -20.05 22.47
C GLU A 149 29.91 -20.81 23.70
N LYS A 150 30.17 -20.08 24.79
CA LYS A 150 30.49 -20.70 26.08
C LYS A 150 29.28 -21.54 26.47
N HIS A 151 29.38 -22.85 26.32
CA HIS A 151 28.31 -23.78 26.65
C HIS A 151 28.07 -23.69 28.16
N ASN A 152 26.88 -23.25 28.55
CA ASN A 152 26.48 -23.23 29.96
C ASN A 152 26.46 -24.67 30.48
N HIS A 153 27.33 -24.95 31.46
CA HIS A 153 27.57 -26.29 32.01
C HIS A 153 26.36 -26.88 32.75
N ASN A 154 25.30 -26.09 32.95
CA ASN A 154 24.05 -26.47 33.60
C ASN A 154 22.89 -26.78 32.65
N SER A 155 23.15 -26.89 31.34
CA SER A 155 22.14 -27.42 30.41
C SER A 155 22.19 -28.96 30.37
N PRO A 156 21.05 -29.65 30.26
CA PRO A 156 21.01 -31.12 30.21
C PRO A 156 21.76 -31.71 28.99
N PHE A 157 22.09 -30.89 27.99
CA PHE A 157 22.84 -31.29 26.80
C PHE A 157 24.35 -30.99 26.89
N ALA A 158 24.85 -30.43 28.00
CA ALA A 158 26.26 -30.10 28.18
C ALA A 158 27.17 -31.34 28.14
N VAL A 159 26.67 -32.49 28.61
CA VAL A 159 27.40 -33.77 28.59
C VAL A 159 27.65 -34.29 27.17
N LEU A 160 26.75 -34.01 26.22
CA LEU A 160 26.95 -34.38 24.82
C LEU A 160 28.01 -33.51 24.14
N ALA A 161 28.12 -32.23 24.54
CA ALA A 161 29.12 -31.32 23.99
C ALA A 161 30.55 -31.75 24.35
N THR A 162 30.77 -32.23 25.58
CA THR A 162 32.09 -32.72 26.03
C THR A 162 32.48 -34.04 25.34
N LEU A 163 31.52 -34.93 25.09
CA LEU A 163 31.76 -36.15 24.31
C LEU A 163 32.12 -35.86 22.86
N ARG A 164 31.46 -34.87 22.23
CA ARG A 164 31.75 -34.47 20.85
C ARG A 164 33.17 -33.91 20.70
N GLN A 165 33.69 -33.21 21.71
CA GLN A 165 35.07 -32.71 21.70
C GLN A 165 36.12 -33.81 21.80
N ARG A 166 35.83 -34.93 22.47
CA ARG A 166 36.75 -36.08 22.56
C ARG A 166 36.78 -36.96 21.30
N LEU A 167 35.78 -36.85 20.45
CA LEU A 167 35.64 -37.63 19.21
C LEU A 167 36.25 -36.93 17.99
N GLN A 168 36.74 -35.70 18.13
CA GLN A 168 37.53 -35.04 17.10
C GLN A 168 39.03 -35.28 17.40
N PRO A 169 39.78 -35.94 16.51
CA PRO A 169 41.21 -36.20 16.70
C PRO A 169 42.05 -34.92 16.67
#